data_AF-A0A9D1ZLF6-F1
#
_entry.id   AF-A0A9D1ZLF6-F1
#
_cell.length_a   1.000
_cell.length_b   1.000
_cell.length_c   1.000
_cell.angle_alpha   90.00
_cell.angle_beta   90.00
_cell.angle_gamma   90.00
#
_symmetry.space_group_name_H-M   'P 1'
#
loop_
_entity.id
_entity.type
_entity.pdbx_description
1 polymer ?
#
loop_
_entity_poly.entity_id
_entity_poly.type
_entity_poly.pdbx_seq_one_letter_code
_entity_poly.pdbx_strand_id
1 'polypeptide(L)'
;MKYSYKIPFQIDVPKNIKDIFPEFFNIYSQAQQAEKDNLDKIYGMAYRKALEFLVKGYAIRRNPNDVSKINAKPLGNVIAQDFGDLPRIQALAKASNWIATDATHYEQRFDNADTEAMKMFIESAMTFISADLTADEASKFIEENDPKK
;
A
#
# COMPACT_ATOMS: atom_id res chain seq x y z
N MET A 1 -1.31 9.77 -38.90
CA MET A 1 -1.50 9.64 -37.44
C MET A 1 -1.11 8.23 -37.02
N LYS A 2 -0.07 8.07 -36.19
CA LYS A 2 0.26 6.75 -35.63
C LYS A 2 -0.69 6.50 -34.45
N TYR A 3 -1.61 5.56 -34.60
CA TYR A 3 -2.41 5.07 -33.48
C TYR A 3 -1.45 4.40 -32.50
N SER A 4 -1.21 5.04 -31.35
CA SER A 4 -0.54 4.40 -30.21
C SER A 4 -1.61 3.65 -29.44
N TYR A 5 -1.80 2.37 -29.78
CA TYR A 5 -2.64 1.48 -28.99
C TYR A 5 -1.92 1.20 -27.66
N LYS A 6 -2.31 1.92 -26.60
CA LYS A 6 -1.88 1.57 -25.25
C LYS A 6 -2.67 0.35 -24.81
N ILE A 7 -2.04 -0.82 -24.82
CA ILE A 7 -2.60 -2.03 -24.17
C ILE A 7 -2.95 -1.62 -22.72
N PRO A 8 -4.21 -1.78 -22.28
CA PRO A 8 -4.57 -1.47 -20.91
C PRO A 8 -3.76 -2.37 -19.99
N PHE A 9 -2.93 -1.74 -19.18
CA PHE A 9 -2.12 -2.43 -18.20
C PHE A 9 -3.05 -2.92 -17.08
N GLN A 10 -3.12 -4.24 -16.90
CA GLN A 10 -3.91 -4.84 -15.85
C GLN A 10 -3.10 -4.84 -14.56
N ILE A 11 -3.57 -4.04 -13.62
CA ILE A 11 -3.06 -4.02 -12.26
C ILE A 11 -3.86 -5.02 -11.47
N ASP A 12 -3.20 -6.04 -10.93
CA ASP A 12 -3.83 -7.03 -10.09
C ASP A 12 -3.97 -6.49 -8.66
N VAL A 13 -4.99 -5.66 -8.45
CA VAL A 13 -5.37 -5.14 -7.13
C VAL A 13 -6.66 -5.84 -6.70
N PRO A 14 -6.70 -6.45 -5.50
CA PRO A 14 -7.91 -7.06 -4.97
C PRO A 14 -9.09 -6.08 -4.97
N LYS A 15 -10.29 -6.56 -5.31
CA LYS A 15 -11.49 -5.71 -5.44
C LYS A 15 -11.77 -4.91 -4.16
N ASN A 16 -11.72 -5.57 -3.00
CA ASN A 16 -11.97 -4.91 -1.72
C ASN A 16 -10.96 -3.79 -1.41
N ILE A 17 -9.70 -3.92 -1.84
CA ILE A 17 -8.70 -2.85 -1.72
C ILE A 17 -9.07 -1.67 -2.61
N LYS A 18 -9.49 -1.91 -3.85
CA LYS A 18 -9.90 -0.84 -4.77
C LYS A 18 -11.11 -0.08 -4.24
N ASP A 19 -12.07 -0.80 -3.67
CA ASP A 19 -13.31 -0.21 -3.16
C ASP A 19 -13.09 0.56 -1.85
N ILE A 20 -12.23 0.06 -0.96
CA ILE A 20 -11.96 0.66 0.36
C ILE A 20 -10.88 1.74 0.29
N PHE A 21 -9.88 1.60 -0.58
CA PHE A 21 -8.74 2.50 -0.71
C PHE A 21 -8.57 3.02 -2.16
N PRO A 22 -9.56 3.76 -2.70
CA PRO A 22 -9.55 4.20 -4.10
C PRO A 22 -8.36 5.13 -4.43
N GLU A 23 -7.95 5.98 -3.50
CA GLU A 23 -6.79 6.87 -3.69
C GLU A 23 -5.47 6.10 -3.73
N PHE A 24 -5.31 5.06 -2.91
CA PHE A 24 -4.16 4.15 -3.03
C PHE A 24 -4.12 3.54 -4.42
N PHE A 25 -5.25 2.98 -4.90
CA PHE A 25 -5.34 2.38 -6.22
C PHE A 25 -4.96 3.37 -7.33
N ASN A 26 -5.46 4.60 -7.25
CA ASN A 26 -5.14 5.65 -8.23
C ASN A 26 -3.65 5.99 -8.25
N ILE A 27 -3.05 6.26 -7.09
CA ILE A 27 -1.62 6.61 -6.99
C ILE A 27 -0.73 5.44 -7.40
N TYR A 28 -1.07 4.22 -6.97
CA TYR A 28 -0.33 3.01 -7.32
C TYR A 28 -0.38 2.74 -8.84
N SER A 29 -1.53 2.98 -9.47
CA SER A 29 -1.68 2.87 -10.92
C SER A 29 -0.81 3.88 -11.67
N GLN A 30 -0.74 5.11 -11.18
CA GLN A 30 0.14 6.15 -11.73
C GLN A 30 1.62 5.80 -11.52
N ALA A 31 1.98 5.23 -10.37
CA ALA A 31 3.34 4.78 -10.08
C ALA A 31 3.80 3.69 -11.04
N GLN A 32 2.97 2.66 -11.27
CA GLN A 32 3.27 1.60 -12.23
C GLN A 32 3.33 2.11 -13.67
N GLN A 33 2.48 3.09 -14.05
CA GLN A 33 2.57 3.72 -15.37
C GLN A 33 3.88 4.51 -15.53
N ALA A 34 4.31 5.24 -14.50
CA ALA A 34 5.57 5.97 -14.51
C ALA A 34 6.79 5.02 -14.57
N GLU A 35 6.74 3.90 -13.86
CA GLU A 35 7.73 2.81 -13.94
C GLU A 35 7.83 2.27 -15.37
N LYS A 36 6.70 1.93 -15.98
CA LYS A 36 6.64 1.42 -17.36
C LYS A 36 7.20 2.40 -18.38
N ASP A 37 6.97 3.69 -18.17
CA ASP A 37 7.48 4.76 -19.02
C ASP A 37 8.97 5.10 -18.71
N ASN A 38 9.63 4.33 -17.83
CA ASN A 38 11.01 4.51 -17.36
C ASN A 38 11.28 5.91 -16.78
N LEU A 39 10.29 6.48 -16.08
CA LEU A 39 10.44 7.75 -15.40
C LEU A 39 11.12 7.54 -14.04
N ASP A 40 12.39 7.11 -14.09
CA ASP A 40 13.24 6.70 -12.97
C ASP A 40 13.37 7.74 -11.86
N LYS A 41 13.27 9.02 -12.21
CA LYS A 41 13.32 10.12 -11.23
C LYS A 41 12.02 10.34 -10.46
N ILE A 42 10.92 9.66 -10.79
CA ILE A 42 9.61 9.94 -10.17
C ILE A 42 8.85 8.70 -9.69
N TYR A 43 9.02 7.53 -10.31
CA TYR A 43 8.18 6.37 -9.93
C TYR A 43 8.42 5.95 -8.47
N GLY A 44 9.63 6.12 -7.93
CA GLY A 44 9.96 5.78 -6.55
C GLY A 44 9.17 6.64 -5.54
N MET A 45 9.06 7.94 -5.82
CA MET A 45 8.22 8.87 -5.05
C MET A 45 6.74 8.52 -5.16
N ALA A 46 6.28 8.11 -6.34
CA ALA A 46 4.90 7.70 -6.54
C ALA A 46 4.56 6.43 -5.74
N TYR A 47 5.45 5.42 -5.73
CA TYR A 47 5.30 4.23 -4.90
C TYR A 47 5.33 4.53 -3.40
N ARG A 48 6.19 5.45 -2.95
CA ARG A 48 6.18 5.93 -1.56
C ARG A 48 4.81 6.47 -1.17
N LYS A 49 4.25 7.32 -2.03
CA LYS A 49 2.96 7.95 -1.80
C LYS A 49 1.84 6.90 -1.81
N ALA A 50 1.89 5.92 -2.72
CA ALA A 50 0.95 4.80 -2.71
C ALA A 50 1.01 4.04 -1.36
N LEU A 51 2.21 3.66 -0.91
CA LEU A 51 2.38 2.99 0.38
C LEU A 51 1.79 3.79 1.54
N GLU A 52 2.00 5.12 1.57
CA GLU A 52 1.44 5.96 2.63
C GLU A 52 -0.09 5.89 2.67
N PHE A 53 -0.75 5.99 1.52
CA PHE A 53 -2.21 5.93 1.43
C PHE A 53 -2.76 4.56 1.83
N LEU A 54 -2.10 3.46 1.45
CA LEU A 54 -2.50 2.11 1.86
C LEU A 54 -2.37 1.94 3.37
N VAL A 55 -1.19 2.23 3.93
CA VAL A 55 -0.86 1.98 5.33
C VAL A 55 -1.66 2.89 6.25
N LYS A 56 -1.70 4.20 6.00
CA LYS A 56 -2.50 5.12 6.82
C LYS A 56 -3.99 4.86 6.66
N GLY A 57 -4.47 4.59 5.45
CA GLY A 57 -5.87 4.26 5.21
C GLY A 57 -6.31 3.05 6.02
N TYR A 58 -5.51 1.99 6.02
CA TYR A 58 -5.82 0.79 6.80
C TYR A 58 -5.66 1.02 8.31
N ALA A 59 -4.65 1.77 8.78
CA ALA A 59 -4.53 2.15 10.19
C ALA A 59 -5.75 2.95 10.69
N ILE A 60 -6.26 3.89 9.88
CA ILE A 60 -7.48 4.67 10.16
C ILE A 60 -8.70 3.77 10.23
N ARG A 61 -8.81 2.79 9.33
CA ARG A 61 -9.92 1.84 9.34
C ARG A 61 -9.96 1.00 10.61
N ARG A 62 -8.79 0.56 11.09
CA ARG A 62 -8.66 -0.18 12.35
C ARG A 62 -8.91 0.71 13.58
N ASN A 63 -8.58 1.99 13.48
CA ASN A 63 -8.69 2.96 14.59
C ASN A 63 -9.45 4.22 14.15
N PRO A 64 -10.77 4.13 13.90
CA PRO A 64 -11.55 5.23 13.32
C PRO A 64 -11.64 6.48 14.21
N ASN A 65 -11.33 6.36 15.50
CA ASN A 65 -11.29 7.49 16.44
C ASN A 65 -9.95 8.26 16.40
N ASP A 66 -8.91 7.70 15.78
CA ASP A 66 -7.55 8.26 15.79
C ASP A 66 -7.17 8.93 14.45
N VAL A 67 -8.15 9.27 13.59
CA VAL A 67 -7.90 9.79 12.22
C VAL A 67 -6.92 10.96 12.20
N SER A 68 -7.19 12.01 12.97
CA SER A 68 -6.34 13.22 13.01
C SER A 68 -4.93 12.91 13.48
N LYS A 69 -4.79 12.00 14.45
CA LYS A 69 -3.52 11.56 15.02
C LYS A 69 -2.72 10.74 14.01
N ILE A 70 -3.35 9.83 13.29
CA ILE A 70 -2.70 9.01 12.25
C ILE A 70 -2.25 9.88 11.08
N ASN A 71 -3.09 10.82 10.63
CA ASN A 71 -2.75 11.73 9.54
C ASN A 71 -1.54 12.62 9.86
N ALA A 72 -1.45 13.12 11.10
CA ALA A 72 -0.36 13.99 11.54
C ALA A 72 0.98 13.27 11.71
N LYS A 73 0.98 11.94 11.91
CA LYS A 73 2.21 11.16 12.09
C LYS A 73 2.94 10.95 10.75
N PRO A 74 4.29 10.98 10.76
CA PRO A 74 5.08 10.43 9.65
C PRO A 74 4.76 8.95 9.42
N LEU A 75 4.80 8.49 8.17
CA LEU A 75 4.50 7.09 7.80
C LEU A 75 5.28 6.06 8.64
N GLY A 76 6.59 6.28 8.84
CA GLY A 76 7.42 5.39 9.65
C GLY A 76 6.92 5.21 11.09
N ASN A 77 6.37 6.28 11.69
CA ASN A 77 5.81 6.22 13.04
C ASN A 77 4.47 5.47 13.07
N VAL A 78 3.64 5.64 12.05
CA VAL A 78 2.38 4.88 11.91
C VAL A 78 2.70 3.39 11.81
N ILE A 79 3.65 3.00 10.95
CA ILE A 79 4.07 1.60 10.81
C ILE A 79 4.57 1.03 12.14
N ALA A 80 5.39 1.79 12.88
CA ALA A 80 5.97 1.31 14.13
C ALA A 80 4.93 1.15 15.25
N GLN A 81 3.95 2.04 15.33
CA GLN A 81 3.03 2.14 16.47
C GLN A 81 1.69 1.44 16.26
N ASP A 82 1.18 1.41 15.03
CA ASP A 82 -0.21 1.03 14.74
C ASP A 82 -0.33 -0.39 14.11
N PHE A 83 0.79 -1.11 13.96
CA PHE A 83 0.87 -2.44 13.30
C PHE A 83 1.64 -3.50 14.10
N GLY A 84 1.90 -3.26 15.39
CA GLY A 84 2.70 -4.20 16.21
C GLY A 84 2.10 -5.60 16.36
N ASP A 85 0.78 -5.72 16.19
CA ASP A 85 0.03 -6.97 16.21
C ASP A 85 -0.10 -7.65 14.84
N LEU A 86 0.35 -6.98 13.76
CA LEU A 86 0.35 -7.48 12.39
C LEU A 86 1.79 -7.53 11.85
N PRO A 87 2.67 -8.40 12.39
CA PRO A 87 4.11 -8.34 12.16
C PRO A 87 4.51 -8.51 10.68
N ARG A 88 3.74 -9.28 9.90
CA ARG A 88 3.99 -9.45 8.46
C ARG A 88 3.73 -8.16 7.68
N ILE A 89 2.60 -7.51 7.94
CA ILE A 89 2.26 -6.23 7.30
C ILE A 89 3.25 -5.14 7.74
N GLN A 90 3.58 -5.13 9.04
CA GLN A 90 4.56 -4.19 9.58
C GLN A 90 5.93 -4.32 8.91
N ALA A 91 6.44 -5.55 8.74
CA ALA A 91 7.72 -5.79 8.10
C ALA A 91 7.74 -5.33 6.63
N LEU A 92 6.70 -5.67 5.87
CA LEU A 92 6.56 -5.29 4.46
C LEU A 92 6.47 -3.76 4.30
N ALA A 93 5.64 -3.10 5.11
CA ALA A 93 5.51 -1.65 5.07
C ALA A 93 6.81 -0.94 5.49
N LYS A 94 7.50 -1.46 6.51
CA LYS A 94 8.77 -0.92 6.99
C LYS A 94 9.87 -1.01 5.93
N ALA A 95 10.03 -2.18 5.30
CA ALA A 95 10.98 -2.39 4.21
C ALA A 95 10.69 -1.48 3.01
N SER A 96 9.42 -1.41 2.60
CA SER A 96 8.97 -0.50 1.52
C SER A 96 9.28 0.96 1.85
N ASN A 97 9.00 1.42 3.07
CA ASN A 97 9.28 2.79 3.50
C ASN A 97 10.78 3.10 3.56
N TRP A 98 11.64 2.13 3.89
CA TRP A 98 13.09 2.31 3.88
C TRP A 98 13.62 2.52 2.47
N ILE A 99 13.24 1.66 1.52
CA ILE A 99 13.64 1.79 0.11
C ILE A 99 13.12 3.10 -0.48
N ALA A 100 11.83 3.40 -0.23
CA ALA A 100 11.18 4.61 -0.71
C ALA A 100 11.75 5.91 -0.10
N THR A 101 12.39 5.85 1.06
CA THR A 101 13.06 7.00 1.67
C THR A 101 14.39 7.27 1.02
N ASP A 102 15.18 6.25 0.77
CA ASP A 102 16.47 6.38 0.11
C ASP A 102 16.34 6.88 -1.34
N ALA A 103 15.31 6.43 -2.07
CA ALA A 103 15.01 6.86 -3.45
C ALA A 103 14.73 8.37 -3.60
N THR A 104 14.55 9.11 -2.50
CA THR A 104 14.34 10.57 -2.49
C THR A 104 15.58 11.38 -2.11
N HIS A 105 16.68 10.72 -1.74
CA HIS A 105 17.92 11.40 -1.36
C HIS A 105 18.79 11.69 -2.59
N TYR A 106 19.57 12.78 -2.51
CA TYR A 106 20.50 13.22 -3.56
C TYR A 106 21.61 12.17 -3.84
N GLU A 107 22.01 11.43 -2.81
CA GLU A 107 22.87 10.24 -2.92
C GLU A 107 22.01 9.00 -2.68
N GLN A 108 21.63 8.32 -3.76
CA GLN A 108 20.82 7.10 -3.72
C GLN A 108 21.73 5.91 -3.37
N ARG A 109 21.44 5.19 -2.29
CA ARG A 109 22.21 4.01 -1.84
C ARG A 109 21.66 2.70 -2.40
N PHE A 110 20.38 2.69 -2.77
CA PHE A 110 19.68 1.56 -3.35
C PHE A 110 19.54 1.69 -4.87
N ASP A 111 19.69 0.58 -5.59
CA ASP A 111 19.70 0.54 -7.06
C ASP A 111 18.32 0.14 -7.64
N ASN A 112 18.26 -0.17 -8.94
CA ASN A 112 17.01 -0.57 -9.61
C ASN A 112 16.42 -1.87 -9.04
N ALA A 113 17.24 -2.81 -8.57
CA ALA A 113 16.76 -4.06 -7.97
C ALA A 113 15.99 -3.81 -6.67
N ASP A 114 16.34 -2.74 -5.95
CA ASP A 114 15.62 -2.35 -4.73
C ASP A 114 14.23 -1.78 -5.03
N THR A 115 14.02 -1.13 -6.18
CA THR A 115 12.69 -0.66 -6.58
C THR A 115 11.74 -1.83 -6.86
N GLU A 116 12.22 -2.86 -7.55
CA GLU A 116 11.44 -4.07 -7.80
C GLU A 116 11.05 -4.75 -6.48
N ALA A 117 11.99 -4.84 -5.54
CA ALA A 117 11.73 -5.34 -4.19
C ALA A 117 10.67 -4.49 -3.47
N MET A 118 10.75 -3.15 -3.54
CA MET A 118 9.75 -2.25 -2.96
C MET A 118 8.35 -2.52 -3.52
N LYS A 119 8.23 -2.68 -4.84
CA LYS A 119 6.95 -3.01 -5.48
C LYS A 119 6.39 -4.33 -4.96
N MET A 120 7.21 -5.39 -4.92
CA MET A 120 6.82 -6.69 -4.37
C MET A 120 6.37 -6.58 -2.90
N PHE A 121 7.02 -5.73 -2.10
CA PHE A 121 6.64 -5.52 -0.71
C PHE A 121 5.31 -4.77 -0.57
N ILE A 122 5.05 -3.76 -1.41
CA ILE A 122 3.76 -3.05 -1.45
C ILE A 122 2.64 -4.02 -1.86
N GLU A 123 2.85 -4.82 -2.91
CA GLU A 123 1.89 -5.81 -3.40
C GLU A 123 1.58 -6.88 -2.35
N SER A 124 2.61 -7.36 -1.65
CA SER A 124 2.44 -8.31 -0.56
C SER A 124 1.68 -7.69 0.62
N ALA A 125 2.01 -6.44 1.00
CA ALA A 125 1.31 -5.74 2.09
C ALA A 125 -0.18 -5.55 1.75
N MET A 126 -0.47 -5.12 0.51
CA MET A 126 -1.82 -5.02 -0.02
C MET A 126 -2.57 -6.35 0.05
N THR A 127 -1.92 -7.46 -0.32
CA THR A 127 -2.51 -8.80 -0.28
C THR A 127 -2.85 -9.23 1.15
N PHE A 128 -1.93 -9.03 2.10
CA PHE A 128 -2.21 -9.31 3.51
C PHE A 128 -3.36 -8.45 4.06
N ILE A 129 -3.38 -7.15 3.74
CA ILE A 129 -4.47 -6.25 4.15
C ILE A 129 -5.80 -6.72 3.55
N SER A 130 -5.82 -7.11 2.27
CA SER A 130 -7.02 -7.62 1.61
C SER A 130 -7.57 -8.88 2.28
N ALA A 131 -6.67 -9.81 2.62
CA ALA A 131 -7.04 -11.04 3.32
C ALA A 131 -7.56 -10.75 4.74
N ASP A 132 -6.92 -9.84 5.46
CA ASP A 132 -7.32 -9.43 6.81
C ASP A 132 -8.72 -8.78 6.83
N LEU A 133 -8.99 -7.89 5.88
CA LEU A 133 -10.33 -7.30 5.71
C LEU A 133 -11.41 -8.35 5.42
N THR A 134 -11.06 -9.40 4.67
CA THR A 134 -11.98 -10.52 4.39
C THR A 134 -12.21 -11.36 5.64
N ALA A 135 -11.19 -11.54 6.48
CA ALA A 135 -11.32 -12.22 7.77
C ALA A 135 -12.21 -11.44 8.76
N ASP A 136 -12.16 -10.11 8.75
CA ASP A 136 -13.10 -9.26 9.51
C ASP A 136 -14.55 -9.50 9.08
N GLU A 137 -14.81 -9.55 7.77
CA GLU A 137 -16.15 -9.84 7.23
C GLU A 137 -16.64 -11.24 7.63
N ALA A 138 -15.76 -12.25 7.56
CA ALA A 138 -16.07 -13.59 8.01
C ALA A 138 -16.40 -13.63 9.52
N SER A 139 -15.66 -12.88 10.33
CA SER A 139 -15.90 -12.80 11.78
C SER A 139 -17.26 -12.20 12.10
N LYS A 140 -17.64 -11.11 11.40
CA LYS A 140 -18.99 -10.51 11.52
C LYS A 140 -20.08 -11.47 11.09
N PHE A 141 -19.88 -12.16 9.97
CA PHE A 141 -20.84 -13.16 9.49
C PHE A 141 -21.08 -14.25 10.53
N ILE A 142 -20.02 -14.76 11.17
CA ILE A 142 -20.14 -15.73 12.27
C ILE A 142 -20.93 -15.13 13.43
N GLU A 143 -20.60 -13.92 13.88
CA GLU A 143 -21.29 -13.28 15.01
C GLU A 143 -22.79 -13.06 14.79
N GLU A 144 -23.19 -12.74 13.54
CA GLU A 144 -24.59 -12.51 13.15
C GLU A 144 -25.38 -13.81 12.95
N ASN A 145 -24.70 -14.92 12.62
CA ASN A 145 -25.34 -16.16 12.22
C ASN A 145 -25.06 -17.35 13.16
N ASP A 146 -24.34 -17.15 14.27
CA ASP A 146 -24.06 -18.21 15.24
C ASP A 146 -25.37 -18.63 15.94
N PRO A 147 -25.89 -19.85 15.69
CA PRO A 147 -27.14 -20.31 16.29
C PRO A 147 -27.02 -20.58 17.79
N LYS A 148 -25.83 -20.44 18.38
CA LYS A 148 -25.58 -20.61 19.81
C LYS A 148 -25.57 -19.29 20.59
N LYS A 149 -25.81 -18.15 19.95
CA LYS A 149 -26.07 -16.86 20.59
C LYS A 149 -27.56 -16.59 20.78
#